data_AF-A0A9P5YYU1-F1
#
_entry.id   AF-A0A9P5YYU1-F1
#
_cell.length_a   1.000
_cell.length_b   1.000
_cell.length_c   1.000
_cell.angle_alpha   90.00
_cell.angle_beta   90.00
_cell.angle_gamma   90.00
#
_symmetry.space_group_name_H-M   'P 1'
#
loop_
_entity.id
_entity.type
_entity.pdbx_description
1 polymer ?
#
loop_
_entity_poly.entity_id
_entity_poly.type
_entity_poly.pdbx_seq_one_letter_code
_entity_poly.pdbx_strand_id
1 'polypeptide(L)'
;MSSSIASFFSSFVSSTTHADSEKSAADAEVTVVEEVEEEEPEDIQPIIRDECKQSAKCAALTKHFEHCQEKVENGQGFKGEDCVEEFMMHCVDECAGPKLFTKLR
;
A
#
# COMPACT_ATOMS: atom_id res chain seq x y z
N MET A 1 32.79 -21.22 20.19
CA MET A 1 31.85 -20.09 20.03
C MET A 1 30.76 -20.51 19.05
N SER A 2 29.77 -21.32 19.47
CA SER A 2 28.69 -21.78 18.57
C SER A 2 27.32 -21.97 19.25
N SER A 3 27.14 -21.47 20.48
CA SER A 3 25.97 -21.83 21.30
C SER A 3 24.81 -20.84 21.29
N SER A 4 24.88 -19.73 20.54
CA SER A 4 23.82 -18.70 20.58
C SER A 4 22.79 -18.80 19.45
N ILE A 5 23.13 -19.46 18.33
CA ILE A 5 22.25 -19.54 17.15
C ILE A 5 21.18 -20.63 17.33
N ALA A 6 21.52 -21.74 18.02
CA ALA A 6 20.63 -22.88 18.22
C ALA A 6 19.37 -22.55 19.07
N SER A 7 19.48 -21.61 20.02
CA SER A 7 18.36 -21.21 20.87
C SER A 7 17.34 -20.32 20.13
N PHE A 8 17.79 -19.53 19.15
CA PHE A 8 16.93 -18.68 18.35
C PHE A 8 16.08 -19.49 17.35
N PHE A 9 16.67 -20.53 16.74
CA PHE A 9 15.93 -21.40 15.82
C PHE A 9 14.95 -22.36 16.53
N SER A 10 15.22 -22.77 17.78
CA SER A 10 14.28 -23.62 18.54
C SER A 10 12.96 -22.92 18.89
N SER A 11 12.99 -21.61 19.14
CA SER A 11 11.76 -20.85 19.46
C SER A 11 10.88 -20.60 18.22
N PHE A 12 11.46 -20.62 17.02
CA PHE A 12 10.72 -20.39 15.79
C PHE A 12 10.09 -21.68 15.22
N VAL A 13 10.70 -22.83 15.47
CA VAL A 13 10.16 -24.14 15.04
C VAL A 13 9.04 -24.63 15.98
N SER A 14 9.03 -24.25 17.26
CA SER A 14 7.95 -24.62 18.19
C SER A 14 6.64 -23.82 18.05
N SER A 15 6.62 -22.70 17.30
CA SER A 15 5.39 -21.90 17.09
C SER A 15 4.71 -22.09 15.72
N THR A 16 5.28 -22.91 14.82
CA THR A 16 4.70 -23.17 13.47
C THR A 16 4.60 -24.67 13.17
N THR A 17 3.94 -25.44 14.04
CA THR A 17 3.53 -26.82 13.72
C THR A 17 2.03 -27.02 13.95
N HIS A 18 1.24 -26.68 12.93
CA HIS A 18 0.09 -27.50 12.58
C HIS A 18 0.51 -28.35 11.37
N ALA A 19 1.23 -29.43 11.66
CA ALA A 19 1.51 -30.50 10.71
C ALA A 19 1.20 -31.82 11.44
N ASP A 20 -0.03 -32.29 11.26
CA ASP A 20 -0.42 -33.67 11.60
C ASP A 20 -0.51 -34.49 10.30
N SER A 21 -0.33 -35.79 10.47
CA SER A 21 0.23 -36.75 9.53
C SER A 21 -0.83 -37.45 8.66
N GLU A 22 -0.48 -37.63 7.38
CA GLU A 22 -0.78 -38.73 6.45
C GLU A 22 -2.14 -39.49 6.46
N LYS A 23 -2.85 -39.33 5.32
CA LYS A 23 -3.49 -40.37 4.47
C LYS A 23 -4.77 -41.09 4.95
N SER A 24 -5.91 -40.67 4.38
CA SER A 24 -6.98 -41.58 3.92
C SER A 24 -7.59 -41.07 2.63
N ALA A 25 -7.84 -42.00 1.70
CA ALA A 25 -8.34 -41.80 0.36
C ALA A 25 -9.88 -41.62 0.31
N ALA A 26 -10.36 -41.24 -0.88
CA ALA A 26 -11.73 -40.84 -1.26
C ALA A 26 -12.02 -39.39 -0.85
N ASP A 27 -12.30 -38.47 -1.76
CA ASP A 27 -13.24 -38.61 -2.86
C ASP A 27 -12.86 -37.64 -3.99
N ALA A 28 -12.87 -38.16 -5.22
CA ALA A 28 -12.60 -37.39 -6.41
C ALA A 28 -13.90 -36.72 -6.87
N GLU A 29 -14.14 -35.51 -6.38
CA GLU A 29 -15.09 -34.60 -7.02
C GLU A 29 -14.35 -33.30 -7.36
N VAL A 30 -13.59 -33.36 -8.46
CA VAL A 30 -13.14 -32.14 -9.14
C VAL A 30 -14.35 -31.62 -9.92
N THR A 31 -15.28 -31.00 -9.19
CA THR A 31 -16.15 -29.99 -9.77
C THR A 31 -15.23 -28.84 -10.17
N VAL A 32 -14.86 -28.78 -11.45
CA VAL A 32 -14.39 -27.54 -12.08
C VAL A 32 -15.56 -26.58 -12.04
N VAL A 33 -15.75 -25.94 -10.89
CA VAL A 33 -16.42 -24.66 -10.83
C VAL A 33 -15.46 -23.74 -11.59
N GLU A 34 -15.83 -23.40 -12.82
CA GLU A 34 -15.40 -22.13 -13.39
C GLU A 34 -15.82 -21.07 -12.37
N GLU A 35 -14.91 -20.75 -11.44
CA GLU A 35 -14.96 -19.49 -10.71
C GLU A 35 -14.93 -18.43 -11.80
N VAL A 36 -16.12 -17.95 -12.14
CA VAL A 36 -16.31 -16.62 -12.67
C VAL A 36 -15.61 -15.73 -11.65
N GLU A 37 -14.38 -15.37 -11.95
CA GLU A 37 -13.56 -14.43 -11.19
C GLU A 37 -14.42 -13.16 -11.08
N GLU A 38 -15.13 -12.99 -9.96
CA GLU A 38 -15.85 -11.77 -9.67
C GLU A 38 -14.80 -10.66 -9.68
N GLU A 39 -14.79 -9.82 -10.73
CA GLU A 39 -13.91 -8.66 -10.80
C GLU A 39 -14.13 -7.82 -9.53
N GLU A 40 -13.14 -7.84 -8.64
CA GLU A 40 -13.14 -6.99 -7.46
C GLU A 40 -13.23 -5.53 -7.92
N PRO A 41 -14.12 -4.70 -7.33
CA PRO A 41 -14.25 -3.32 -7.76
C PRO A 41 -12.93 -2.57 -7.57
N GLU A 42 -12.44 -1.93 -8.63
CA GLU A 42 -11.21 -1.13 -8.58
C GLU A 42 -11.30 -0.01 -7.53
N ASP A 43 -10.20 0.24 -6.81
CA ASP A 43 -10.10 1.39 -5.91
C ASP A 43 -10.06 2.70 -6.71
N ILE A 44 -11.10 3.49 -6.52
CA ILE A 44 -11.30 4.80 -7.16
C ILE A 44 -10.55 5.93 -6.45
N GLN A 45 -9.99 5.70 -5.26
CA GLN A 45 -9.28 6.72 -4.49
C GLN A 45 -8.10 7.35 -5.25
N PRO A 46 -7.22 6.60 -5.95
CA PRO A 46 -6.09 7.17 -6.68
C PRO A 46 -6.55 8.12 -7.78
N ILE A 47 -7.59 7.75 -8.54
CA ILE A 47 -8.17 8.57 -9.61
C ILE A 47 -8.67 9.90 -9.03
N ILE A 48 -9.45 9.85 -7.96
CA ILE A 48 -9.99 11.05 -7.31
C ILE A 48 -8.87 11.94 -6.76
N ARG A 49 -7.83 11.35 -6.16
CA ARG A 49 -6.69 12.11 -5.64
C ARG A 49 -5.91 12.80 -6.75
N ASP A 50 -5.71 12.15 -7.89
CA ASP A 50 -4.98 12.75 -9.02
C ASP A 50 -5.78 13.88 -9.68
N GLU A 51 -7.09 13.72 -9.84
CA GLU A 51 -7.97 14.83 -10.24
C GLU A 51 -7.86 16.03 -9.27
N CYS A 52 -7.84 15.76 -7.96
CA CYS A 52 -7.73 16.79 -6.94
C CYS A 52 -6.35 17.48 -6.93
N LYS A 53 -5.26 16.75 -7.16
CA LYS A 53 -3.91 17.31 -7.35
C LYS A 53 -3.83 18.26 -8.55
N GLN A 54 -4.54 17.92 -9.63
CA GLN A 54 -4.58 18.72 -10.87
C GLN A 54 -5.61 19.86 -10.83
N SER A 55 -6.44 19.92 -9.78
CA SER A 55 -7.44 20.97 -9.63
C SER A 55 -6.81 22.36 -9.55
N ALA A 56 -7.53 23.39 -10.02
CA ALA A 56 -7.04 24.78 -9.98
C ALA A 56 -6.67 25.26 -8.56
N LYS A 57 -7.26 24.67 -7.51
CA LYS A 57 -6.96 25.00 -6.12
C LYS A 57 -5.65 24.39 -5.63
N CYS A 58 -5.34 23.15 -6.02
CA CYS A 58 -4.18 22.43 -5.49
C CYS A 58 -2.99 22.37 -6.46
N ALA A 59 -3.18 22.64 -7.76
CA ALA A 59 -2.12 22.48 -8.77
C ALA A 59 -0.85 23.29 -8.48
N ALA A 60 -0.97 24.49 -7.89
CA ALA A 60 0.21 25.26 -7.48
C ALA A 60 0.98 24.58 -6.35
N LEU A 61 0.27 24.05 -5.34
CA LEU A 61 0.87 23.32 -4.22
C LEU A 61 1.54 22.03 -4.69
N THR A 62 0.88 21.28 -5.57
CA THR A 62 1.44 20.08 -6.20
C THR A 62 2.77 20.41 -6.91
N LYS A 63 2.84 21.51 -7.66
CA LYS A 63 4.08 21.94 -8.33
C LYS A 63 5.19 22.32 -7.34
N HIS A 64 4.84 22.95 -6.21
CA HIS A 64 5.83 23.27 -5.18
C HIS A 64 6.42 22.00 -4.56
N PHE A 65 5.56 21.01 -4.28
CA PHE A 65 6.00 19.71 -3.78
C PHE A 65 6.89 18.96 -4.78
N GLU A 66 6.48 18.88 -6.04
CA GLU A 66 7.28 18.25 -7.12
C GLU A 66 8.64 18.94 -7.29
N HIS A 67 8.67 20.28 -7.26
CA HIS A 67 9.91 21.04 -7.35
C HIS A 67 10.83 20.81 -6.14
N CYS A 68 10.26 20.75 -4.93
CA CYS A 68 11.04 20.43 -3.74
C CYS A 68 11.64 19.02 -3.85
N GLN A 69 10.84 18.02 -4.25
CA GLN A 69 11.32 16.65 -4.42
C GLN A 69 12.45 16.58 -5.44
N GLU A 70 12.28 17.18 -6.62
CA GLU A 70 13.33 17.23 -7.64
C GLU A 70 14.63 17.83 -7.09
N LYS A 71 14.54 18.94 -6.35
CA LYS A 71 15.70 19.61 -5.76
C LYS A 71 16.40 18.72 -4.72
N VAL A 72 15.64 18.07 -3.84
CA VAL A 72 16.17 17.19 -2.79
C VAL A 72 16.79 15.92 -3.40
N GLU A 73 16.11 15.29 -4.35
CA GLU A 73 16.58 14.10 -5.06
C GLU A 73 17.86 14.37 -5.87
N ASN A 74 17.97 15.56 -6.46
CA ASN A 74 19.17 16.00 -7.18
C ASN A 74 20.32 16.42 -6.26
N GLY A 75 20.16 16.37 -4.94
CA GLY A 75 21.17 16.81 -3.97
C GLY A 75 21.42 18.31 -3.99
N GLN A 76 20.47 19.09 -4.53
CA GLN A 76 20.50 20.55 -4.57
C GLN A 76 19.80 21.18 -3.36
N GLY A 77 19.21 20.35 -2.50
CA GLY A 77 18.67 20.76 -1.21
C GLY A 77 19.72 20.99 -0.14
N PHE A 78 19.31 21.61 0.97
CA PHE A 78 20.14 21.76 2.15
C PHE A 78 20.33 20.43 2.89
N LYS A 79 21.37 20.36 3.73
CA LYS A 79 21.61 19.17 4.54
C LYS A 79 20.43 18.92 5.49
N GLY A 80 19.71 17.82 5.28
CA GLY A 80 18.54 17.46 6.07
C GLY A 80 17.26 18.19 5.65
N GLU A 81 17.25 18.81 4.47
CA GLU A 81 16.01 19.31 3.87
C GLU A 81 15.07 18.14 3.54
N ASP A 82 13.79 18.32 3.88
CA ASP A 82 12.67 17.48 3.47
C ASP A 82 11.59 18.36 2.84
N CYS A 83 10.59 17.72 2.21
CA CYS A 83 9.50 18.40 1.51
C CYS A 83 8.16 18.27 2.23
N VAL A 84 8.19 18.11 3.55
CA VAL A 84 6.97 17.87 4.35
C VAL A 84 6.10 19.13 4.42
N GLU A 85 6.73 20.31 4.42
CA GLU A 85 6.01 21.59 4.42
C GLU A 85 5.23 21.79 3.12
N GLU A 86 5.82 21.44 1.97
CA GLU A 86 5.21 21.57 0.65
C GLU A 86 4.18 20.47 0.36
N PHE A 87 4.06 19.46 1.22
CA PHE A 87 3.19 18.32 0.97
C PHE A 87 1.71 18.74 0.87
N MET A 88 1.18 18.72 -0.35
CA MET A 88 -0.12 19.28 -0.72
C MET A 88 -1.35 18.51 -0.19
N MET A 89 -1.16 17.47 0.62
CA MET A 89 -2.22 16.53 0.99
C MET A 89 -3.38 17.19 1.74
N HIS A 90 -3.14 18.25 2.50
CA HIS A 90 -4.23 18.98 3.14
C HIS A 90 -5.24 19.51 2.09
N CYS A 91 -4.77 20.13 1.01
CA CYS A 91 -5.63 20.61 -0.08
C CYS A 91 -6.28 19.44 -0.84
N VAL A 92 -5.51 18.39 -1.13
CA VAL A 92 -5.99 17.24 -1.90
C VAL A 92 -7.07 16.49 -1.14
N ASP A 93 -6.92 16.26 0.15
CA ASP A 93 -7.88 15.51 0.97
C ASP A 93 -9.17 16.32 1.23
N GLU A 94 -9.10 17.64 1.35
CA GLU A 94 -10.30 18.50 1.38
C GLU A 94 -11.13 18.37 0.09
N CYS A 95 -10.48 18.19 -1.06
CA CYS A 95 -11.13 17.94 -2.35
C CYS A 95 -11.61 16.48 -2.49
N ALA A 96 -10.78 15.52 -2.10
CA ALA A 96 -11.00 14.10 -2.36
C ALA A 96 -12.02 13.48 -1.41
N GLY A 97 -12.03 13.87 -0.13
CA GLY A 97 -12.92 13.34 0.89
C GLY A 97 -14.39 13.28 0.46
N PRO A 98 -15.06 14.40 0.16
CA PRO A 98 -16.47 14.37 -0.22
C PRO A 98 -16.73 13.58 -1.51
N LYS A 99 -15.80 13.59 -2.48
CA LYS A 99 -15.96 12.83 -3.73
C LYS A 99 -15.87 11.33 -3.48
N LEU A 100 -14.87 10.89 -2.72
CA LEU A 100 -14.63 9.48 -2.44
C LEU A 100 -15.79 8.84 -1.68
N PHE A 101 -16.26 9.48 -0.61
CA PHE A 101 -17.35 8.94 0.21
C PHE A 101 -18.72 8.94 -0.48
N THR A 102 -18.91 9.64 -1.60
CA THR A 102 -20.14 9.51 -2.41
C THR A 102 -20.15 8.25 -3.29
N LYS A 103 -18.99 7.62 -3.47
CA LYS A 103 -18.80 6.49 -4.37
C LYS A 103 -18.64 5.17 -3.60
N LEU A 104 -18.09 5.24 -2.40
CA LEU A 104 -18.04 4.12 -1.46
C LEU A 104 -19.48 3.83 -0.96
N ARG A 105 -19.90 2.57 -1.00
CA ARG A 105 -21.20 2.09 -0.52
C ARG A 105 -21.06 1.13 0.64
#